data_AF-A0A6V7XZJ5-F1
#
_entry.id   AF-A0A6V7XZJ5-F1
#
_cell.length_a   1.000
_cell.length_b   1.000
_cell.length_c   1.000
_cell.angle_alpha   90.00
_cell.angle_beta   90.00
_cell.angle_gamma   90.00
#
_symmetry.space_group_name_H-M   'P 1'
#
loop_
_entity.id
_entity.type
_entity.pdbx_description
1 polymer ?
#
loop_
_entity_poly.entity_id
_entity_poly.type
_entity_poly.pdbx_seq_one_letter_code
_entity_poly.pdbx_strand_id
1 'polypeptide(L)'
;TMDPSAPELSDILLEHQNWSDRPMEVCRIFVDKLAELVKDITEREILGPVKAWFHSLEHQKRGLPHVHFAVILDWEKMRKSGRITSKEEYMEQYISAEIPDLPQSNDRTESAVSQRLLYQIVVTKHVHTCNQHCLRDGIRCAKRFPHAYSDNNIYSDNAYPKYRRRPPPTSEIERKKNPELFGNIHKYVDHYGKQHVVTNQYVVPYNHFLLSKYRSQYIYI
;
A
#
# COMPACT_ATOMS: atom_id res chain seq x y z
N THR A 1 6.18 5.56 7.08
CA THR A 1 7.62 5.33 7.40
C THR A 1 8.42 5.42 6.13
N MET A 2 9.58 6.06 6.17
CA MET A 2 10.52 6.01 5.05
C MET A 2 10.97 4.58 4.75
N ASP A 3 11.21 4.28 3.48
CA ASP A 3 11.69 2.98 3.04
C ASP A 3 13.21 2.85 3.27
N PRO A 4 13.70 1.84 4.04
CA PRO A 4 15.14 1.61 4.18
C PRO A 4 15.85 1.23 2.88
N SER A 5 15.11 0.73 1.87
CA SER A 5 15.62 0.46 0.53
C SER A 5 15.38 1.60 -0.47
N ALA A 6 15.10 2.81 0.03
CA ALA A 6 14.93 3.97 -0.84
C ALA A 6 16.22 4.24 -1.64
N PRO A 7 16.15 4.45 -2.96
CA PRO A 7 17.34 4.63 -3.79
C PRO A 7 18.14 5.87 -3.36
N GLU A 8 17.48 6.91 -2.85
CA GLU A 8 18.14 8.11 -2.35
C GLU A 8 19.04 7.83 -1.13
N LEU A 9 18.80 6.72 -0.39
CA LEU A 9 19.69 6.28 0.68
C LEU A 9 20.96 5.63 0.12
N SER A 10 20.87 4.92 -1.01
CA SER A 10 22.03 4.27 -1.63
C SER A 10 23.08 5.27 -2.10
N ASP A 11 22.65 6.48 -2.49
CA ASP A 11 23.56 7.54 -2.95
C ASP A 11 24.33 8.23 -1.81
N ILE A 12 23.81 8.19 -0.59
CA ILE A 12 24.40 8.87 0.59
C ILE A 12 25.18 7.93 1.52
N LEU A 13 24.89 6.63 1.49
CA LEU A 13 25.54 5.64 2.34
C LEU A 13 26.86 5.19 1.71
N LEU A 14 27.94 5.25 2.48
CA LEU A 14 29.22 4.65 2.07
C LEU A 14 29.19 3.12 2.21
N GLU A 15 30.19 2.46 1.63
CA GLU A 15 30.38 1.02 1.81
C GLU A 15 30.38 0.66 3.31
N HIS A 16 29.61 -0.37 3.68
CA HIS A 16 29.37 -0.84 5.05
C HIS A 16 28.60 0.11 5.99
N GLN A 17 28.13 1.27 5.52
CA GLN A 17 27.23 2.13 6.32
C GLN A 17 25.77 1.69 6.19
N ASN A 18 25.01 1.96 7.25
CA ASN A 18 23.56 1.83 7.27
C ASN A 18 22.91 3.19 7.59
N TRP A 19 21.59 3.28 7.40
CA TRP A 19 20.84 4.53 7.60
C TRP A 19 21.02 5.15 9.00
N SER A 20 21.29 4.34 10.04
CA SER A 20 21.49 4.86 11.40
C SER A 20 22.84 5.54 11.60
N ASP A 21 23.82 5.30 10.71
CA ASP A 21 25.13 5.94 10.73
C ASP A 21 25.09 7.36 10.12
N ARG A 22 24.04 7.68 9.35
CA ARG A 22 23.84 8.95 8.62
C ARG A 22 22.49 9.61 8.96
N PRO A 23 22.19 9.85 10.25
CA PRO A 23 20.85 10.26 10.66
C PRO A 23 20.44 11.64 10.12
N MET A 24 21.40 12.55 9.95
CA MET A 24 21.12 13.90 9.44
C MET A 24 20.71 13.89 7.97
N GLU A 25 21.41 13.12 7.15
CA GLU A 25 21.12 12.94 5.73
C GLU A 25 19.79 12.20 5.53
N VAL A 26 19.53 11.16 6.32
CA VAL A 26 18.22 10.48 6.36
C VAL A 26 17.08 11.45 6.68
N CYS A 27 17.25 12.28 7.71
CA CYS A 27 16.25 13.28 8.09
C CYS A 27 16.01 14.31 6.98
N ARG A 28 17.07 14.75 6.27
CA ARG A 28 16.92 15.67 5.13
C ARG A 28 16.11 15.04 4.00
N ILE A 29 16.45 13.82 3.59
CA ILE A 29 15.69 13.11 2.54
C ILE A 29 14.24 12.92 2.96
N PHE A 30 14.00 12.59 4.24
CA PHE A 30 12.64 12.46 4.76
C PHE A 30 11.85 13.76 4.70
N VAL A 31 12.45 14.89 5.10
CA VAL A 31 11.82 16.22 5.01
C VAL A 31 11.49 16.58 3.56
N ASP A 32 12.40 16.32 2.62
CA ASP A 32 12.19 16.59 1.20
C ASP A 32 11.04 15.73 0.64
N LYS A 33 11.00 14.43 0.98
CA LYS A 33 9.90 13.53 0.60
C LYS A 33 8.58 13.95 1.22
N LEU A 34 8.57 14.41 2.47
CA LEU A 34 7.35 14.89 3.13
C LEU A 34 6.84 16.17 2.48
N ALA A 35 7.71 17.11 2.14
CA ALA A 35 7.32 18.32 1.43
C ALA A 35 6.69 17.99 0.06
N GLU A 36 7.26 17.03 -0.67
CA GLU A 36 6.70 16.58 -1.94
C GLU A 36 5.37 15.83 -1.77
N LEU A 37 5.21 15.04 -0.70
CA LEU A 37 3.95 14.38 -0.34
C LEU A 37 2.85 15.39 -0.04
N VAL A 38 3.15 16.45 0.71
CA VAL A 38 2.21 17.53 0.98
C VAL A 38 1.76 18.17 -0.34
N LYS A 39 2.68 18.48 -1.25
CA LYS A 39 2.34 19.04 -2.57
C LYS A 39 1.48 18.10 -3.40
N ASP A 40 1.81 16.81 -3.45
CA ASP A 40 1.01 15.81 -4.17
C ASP A 40 -0.44 15.80 -3.66
N ILE A 41 -0.61 15.73 -2.34
CA ILE A 41 -1.93 15.63 -1.72
C ILE A 41 -2.72 16.93 -1.89
N THR A 42 -2.09 18.09 -1.71
CA THR A 42 -2.80 19.38 -1.52
C THR A 42 -2.84 20.25 -2.77
N GLU A 43 -1.77 20.26 -3.56
CA GLU A 43 -1.68 21.08 -4.78
C GLU A 43 -2.04 20.27 -6.02
N ARG A 44 -1.53 19.04 -6.10
CA ARG A 44 -1.80 18.14 -7.24
C ARG A 44 -3.08 17.33 -7.07
N GLU A 45 -3.71 17.42 -5.89
CA GLU A 45 -4.99 16.77 -5.54
C GLU A 45 -5.01 15.28 -5.97
N ILE A 46 -3.92 14.53 -5.73
CA ILE A 46 -3.80 13.13 -6.19
C ILE A 46 -4.85 12.20 -5.57
N LEU A 47 -5.43 12.59 -4.42
CA LEU A 47 -6.54 11.92 -3.73
C LEU A 47 -7.87 12.65 -3.95
N GLY A 48 -7.90 13.59 -4.89
CA GLY A 48 -8.97 14.55 -5.07
C GLY A 48 -8.83 15.78 -4.16
N PRO A 49 -9.83 16.69 -4.23
CA PRO A 49 -9.74 17.97 -3.55
C PRO A 49 -9.68 17.84 -2.03
N VAL A 50 -8.81 18.63 -1.40
CA VAL A 50 -8.56 18.59 0.05
C VAL A 50 -9.16 19.81 0.74
N LYS A 51 -9.99 19.56 1.75
CA LYS A 51 -10.57 20.60 2.61
C LYS A 51 -9.64 20.98 3.76
N ALA A 52 -8.98 19.97 4.34
CA ALA A 52 -8.00 20.15 5.41
C ALA A 52 -7.07 18.93 5.47
N TRP A 53 -5.90 19.11 6.07
CA TRP A 53 -4.96 18.02 6.33
C TRP A 53 -4.13 18.33 7.56
N PHE A 54 -3.59 17.29 8.18
CA PHE A 54 -2.66 17.42 9.30
C PHE A 54 -1.71 16.23 9.30
N HIS A 55 -0.51 16.43 9.83
CA HIS A 55 0.41 15.33 10.04
C HIS A 55 1.12 15.42 11.38
N SER A 56 1.53 14.26 11.89
CA SER A 56 2.41 14.12 13.05
C SER A 56 3.67 13.38 12.65
N LEU A 57 4.81 13.89 13.08
CA LEU A 57 6.11 13.27 12.87
C LEU A 57 6.50 12.44 14.10
N GLU A 58 6.86 11.19 13.86
CA GLU A 58 7.37 10.28 14.89
C GLU A 58 8.81 9.89 14.58
N HIS A 59 9.74 10.34 15.43
CA HIS A 59 11.09 9.82 15.47
C HIS A 59 11.11 8.53 16.30
N GLN A 60 11.14 7.40 15.62
CA GLN A 60 11.32 6.10 16.27
C GLN A 60 12.77 5.98 16.74
N LYS A 61 13.01 5.71 18.03
CA LYS A 61 14.37 5.59 18.62
C LYS A 61 15.31 4.62 17.87
N ARG A 62 14.77 3.69 17.09
CA ARG A 62 15.50 2.67 16.32
C ARG A 62 14.91 2.45 14.93
N GLY A 63 14.12 3.40 14.44
CA GLY A 63 13.43 3.28 13.16
C GLY A 63 13.64 4.51 12.32
N LEU A 64 13.45 4.37 11.01
CA LEU A 64 13.43 5.50 10.11
C LEU A 64 12.27 6.46 10.48
N PRO A 65 12.40 7.75 10.14
CA PRO A 65 11.34 8.71 10.39
C PRO A 65 9.98 8.25 9.84
N HIS A 66 8.94 8.47 10.64
CA HIS A 66 7.57 8.12 10.32
C HIS A 66 6.70 9.37 10.35
N VAL A 67 5.70 9.40 9.47
CA VAL A 67 4.67 10.44 9.45
C VAL A 67 3.31 9.76 9.47
N HIS A 68 2.46 10.19 10.39
CA HIS A 68 1.03 9.96 10.30
C HIS A 68 0.43 11.14 9.56
N PHE A 69 -0.23 10.89 8.45
CA PHE A 69 -0.85 11.93 7.62
C PHE A 69 -2.36 11.67 7.56
N ALA A 70 -3.16 12.68 7.87
CA ALA A 70 -4.60 12.61 7.80
C ALA A 70 -5.12 13.69 6.85
N VAL A 71 -6.06 13.30 5.99
CA VAL A 71 -6.62 14.15 4.94
C VAL A 71 -8.14 14.19 5.10
N ILE A 72 -8.70 15.38 5.09
CA ILE A 72 -10.14 15.62 5.00
C ILE A 72 -10.42 16.08 3.57
N LEU A 73 -11.04 15.20 2.79
CA LEU A 73 -11.39 15.48 1.40
C LEU A 73 -12.61 16.41 1.31
N ASP A 74 -12.61 17.29 0.32
CA ASP A 74 -13.75 18.11 -0.05
C ASP A 74 -14.69 17.31 -0.96
N TRP A 75 -15.54 16.50 -0.32
CA TRP A 75 -16.55 15.68 -0.98
C TRP A 75 -17.54 16.50 -1.81
N GLU A 76 -17.83 17.75 -1.42
CA GLU A 76 -18.75 18.59 -2.16
C GLU A 76 -18.14 19.05 -3.49
N LYS A 77 -16.89 19.52 -3.46
CA LYS A 77 -16.14 19.88 -4.68
C LYS A 77 -15.93 18.65 -5.57
N MET A 78 -15.60 17.51 -4.98
CA MET A 78 -15.45 16.24 -5.71
C MET A 78 -16.75 15.83 -6.42
N ARG A 79 -17.89 15.84 -5.72
CA ARG A 79 -19.20 15.52 -6.31
C ARG A 79 -19.61 16.51 -7.40
N LYS A 80 -19.38 17.81 -7.20
CA LYS A 80 -19.69 18.86 -8.20
C LYS A 80 -18.86 18.72 -9.47
N SER A 81 -17.65 18.18 -9.38
CA SER A 81 -16.80 17.92 -10.56
C SER A 81 -17.27 16.74 -11.41
N GLY A 82 -18.22 15.93 -10.91
CA GLY A 82 -18.72 14.73 -11.59
C GLY A 82 -17.71 13.57 -11.67
N ARG A 83 -16.52 13.71 -11.09
CA ARG A 83 -15.47 12.67 -11.14
C ARG A 83 -15.80 11.44 -10.32
N ILE A 84 -16.46 11.62 -9.18
CA ILE A 84 -16.77 10.57 -8.22
C ILE A 84 -18.12 10.89 -7.60
N THR A 85 -19.02 9.91 -7.62
CA THR A 85 -20.43 10.04 -7.24
C THR A 85 -20.76 9.35 -5.91
N SER A 86 -19.89 8.45 -5.44
CA SER A 86 -20.06 7.72 -4.18
C SER A 86 -18.73 7.48 -3.44
N LYS A 87 -18.81 7.14 -2.15
CA LYS A 87 -17.61 6.80 -1.34
C LYS A 87 -17.01 5.47 -1.78
N GLU A 88 -17.83 4.54 -2.27
CA GLU A 88 -17.40 3.25 -2.79
C GLU A 88 -16.63 3.40 -4.11
N GLU A 89 -17.10 4.27 -5.01
CA GLU A 89 -16.39 4.62 -6.25
C GLU A 89 -15.04 5.29 -5.95
N TYR A 90 -14.99 6.17 -4.93
CA TYR A 90 -13.73 6.72 -4.44
C TYR A 90 -12.77 5.61 -3.98
N MET A 91 -13.26 4.68 -3.16
CA MET A 91 -12.44 3.57 -2.67
C MET A 91 -11.94 2.70 -3.83
N GLU A 92 -12.78 2.39 -4.80
CA GLU A 92 -12.43 1.61 -5.99
C GLU A 92 -11.30 2.26 -6.80
N GLN A 93 -11.33 3.59 -6.91
CA GLN A 93 -10.33 4.33 -7.67
C GLN A 93 -9.00 4.49 -6.94
N TYR A 94 -9.02 4.72 -5.62
CA TYR A 94 -7.82 5.15 -4.88
C TYR A 94 -7.26 4.12 -3.91
N ILE A 95 -8.02 3.08 -3.55
CA ILE A 95 -7.60 2.11 -2.53
C ILE A 95 -7.74 0.70 -3.08
N SER A 96 -6.63 -0.03 -3.10
CA SER A 96 -6.60 -1.45 -3.43
C SER A 96 -6.22 -2.26 -2.20
N ALA A 97 -6.87 -3.40 -2.02
CA ALA A 97 -6.48 -4.43 -1.07
C ALA A 97 -6.23 -5.77 -1.78
N GLU A 98 -5.79 -5.70 -3.04
CA GLU A 98 -5.53 -6.86 -3.90
C GLU A 98 -4.06 -6.90 -4.34
N ILE A 99 -3.57 -8.11 -4.61
CA ILE A 99 -2.26 -8.33 -5.23
C ILE A 99 -2.34 -7.83 -6.69
N PRO A 100 -1.51 -6.86 -7.10
CA PRO A 100 -1.50 -6.36 -8.47
C PRO A 100 -1.20 -7.45 -9.48
N ASP A 101 -1.54 -7.22 -10.75
CA ASP A 101 -1.06 -8.11 -11.82
C ASP A 101 0.46 -8.04 -11.93
N LEU A 102 1.07 -9.18 -12.28
CA LEU A 102 2.48 -9.30 -12.58
C LEU A 102 2.67 -9.39 -14.11
N PRO A 103 3.13 -8.32 -14.77
CA PRO A 103 3.42 -8.34 -16.20
C PRO A 103 4.49 -9.37 -16.56
N GLN A 104 4.53 -9.78 -17.83
CA GLN A 104 5.56 -10.69 -18.31
C GLN A 104 6.97 -10.11 -18.10
N SER A 105 7.91 -10.98 -17.78
CA SER A 105 9.29 -10.60 -17.44
C SER A 105 10.08 -10.04 -18.62
N ASN A 106 9.61 -10.21 -19.87
CA ASN A 106 10.19 -9.68 -21.10
C ASN A 106 9.56 -8.35 -21.55
N ASP A 107 8.42 -7.93 -20.98
CA ASP A 107 7.81 -6.65 -21.28
C ASP A 107 8.67 -5.51 -20.68
N ARG A 108 9.18 -4.62 -21.53
CA ARG A 108 10.08 -3.51 -21.15
C ARG A 108 9.37 -2.15 -21.16
N THR A 109 8.05 -2.10 -21.38
CA THR A 109 7.30 -0.85 -21.32
C THR A 109 7.39 -0.22 -19.92
N GLU A 110 7.33 1.10 -19.85
CA GLU A 110 7.38 1.85 -18.58
C GLU A 110 6.24 1.44 -17.64
N SER A 111 5.05 1.18 -18.20
CA SER A 111 3.90 0.65 -17.45
C SER A 111 4.21 -0.71 -16.82
N ALA A 112 4.79 -1.65 -17.60
CA ALA A 112 5.15 -2.96 -17.06
C ALA A 112 6.26 -2.88 -16.00
N VAL A 113 7.23 -1.98 -16.16
CA VAL A 113 8.27 -1.73 -15.15
C VAL A 113 7.65 -1.21 -13.85
N SER A 114 6.78 -0.21 -13.94
CA SER A 114 6.09 0.39 -12.79
C SER A 114 5.17 -0.60 -12.09
N GLN A 115 4.42 -1.39 -12.86
CA GLN A 115 3.53 -2.41 -12.33
C GLN A 115 4.28 -3.55 -11.64
N ARG A 116 5.44 -3.98 -12.17
CA ARG A 116 6.32 -4.95 -11.47
C ARG A 116 6.87 -4.39 -10.16
N LEU A 117 7.23 -3.10 -10.12
CA LEU A 117 7.66 -2.45 -8.89
C LEU A 117 6.53 -2.43 -7.85
N LEU A 118 5.31 -2.04 -8.25
CA LEU A 118 4.15 -2.07 -7.37
C LEU A 118 3.91 -3.48 -6.84
N TYR A 119 3.85 -4.48 -7.72
CA TYR A 119 3.69 -5.88 -7.34
C TYR A 119 4.72 -6.29 -6.29
N GLN A 120 6.00 -6.01 -6.54
CA GLN A 120 7.09 -6.34 -5.63
C GLN A 120 6.91 -5.68 -4.26
N ILE A 121 6.55 -4.39 -4.22
CA ILE A 121 6.31 -3.68 -2.97
C ILE A 121 5.10 -4.27 -2.23
N VAL A 122 4.01 -4.58 -2.94
CA VAL A 122 2.80 -5.14 -2.31
C VAL A 122 3.10 -6.49 -1.68
N VAL A 123 3.70 -7.42 -2.42
CA VAL A 123 3.93 -8.79 -1.92
C VAL A 123 4.99 -8.88 -0.83
N THR A 124 5.88 -7.88 -0.72
CA THR A 124 6.94 -7.86 0.30
C THR A 124 6.64 -6.96 1.50
N LYS A 125 5.91 -5.86 1.33
CA LYS A 125 5.72 -4.83 2.36
C LYS A 125 4.25 -4.62 2.75
N HIS A 126 3.29 -5.02 1.92
CA HIS A 126 1.85 -4.86 2.18
C HIS A 126 1.12 -6.19 2.29
N VAL A 127 1.81 -7.27 2.63
CA VAL A 127 1.20 -8.54 3.03
C VAL A 127 1.33 -8.68 4.55
N HIS A 128 0.21 -8.86 5.22
CA HIS A 128 0.19 -9.10 6.66
C HIS A 128 0.66 -10.52 6.97
N THR A 129 1.76 -10.62 7.70
CA THR A 129 2.21 -11.84 8.34
C THR A 129 2.01 -11.71 9.84
N CYS A 130 1.22 -12.61 10.41
CA CYS A 130 0.96 -12.61 11.85
C CYS A 130 2.26 -12.80 12.64
N ASN A 131 2.45 -12.00 13.69
CA ASN A 131 3.54 -12.11 14.63
C ASN A 131 3.04 -11.94 16.07
N GLN A 132 3.94 -12.08 17.04
CA GLN A 132 3.64 -11.94 18.47
C GLN A 132 2.98 -10.61 18.87
N HIS A 133 3.16 -9.54 18.09
CA HIS A 133 2.59 -8.23 18.37
C HIS A 133 1.14 -8.10 17.93
N CYS A 134 0.67 -8.95 17.01
CA CYS A 134 -0.72 -8.94 16.56
C CYS A 134 -1.52 -10.15 17.01
N LEU A 135 -0.90 -11.30 17.30
CA LEU A 135 -1.60 -12.49 17.75
C LEU A 135 -2.04 -12.35 19.21
N ARG A 136 -3.35 -12.33 19.45
CA ARG A 136 -3.94 -12.49 20.78
C ARG A 136 -4.03 -13.98 21.10
N ASP A 137 -3.47 -14.36 22.23
CA ASP A 137 -3.42 -15.74 22.74
C ASP A 137 -2.80 -16.74 21.75
N GLY A 138 -1.95 -16.26 20.83
CA GLY A 138 -1.34 -17.07 19.77
C GLY A 138 -2.29 -17.53 18.65
N ILE A 139 -3.60 -17.20 18.72
CA ILE A 139 -4.62 -17.76 17.83
C ILE A 139 -5.26 -16.68 16.95
N ARG A 140 -5.72 -15.57 17.54
CA ARG A 140 -6.53 -14.56 16.83
C ARG A 140 -5.71 -13.32 16.51
N CYS A 141 -5.61 -12.97 15.23
CA CYS A 141 -5.00 -11.71 14.83
C CYS A 141 -5.85 -10.51 15.30
N ALA A 142 -5.27 -9.62 16.10
CA ALA A 142 -5.89 -8.37 16.56
C ALA A 142 -6.28 -7.43 15.40
N LYS A 143 -5.60 -7.57 14.26
CA LYS A 143 -5.90 -6.83 13.01
C LYS A 143 -6.91 -7.56 12.11
N ARG A 144 -7.44 -8.71 12.57
CA ARG A 144 -8.51 -9.49 11.90
C ARG A 144 -8.11 -10.13 10.58
N PHE A 145 -6.82 -10.39 10.38
CA PHE A 145 -6.33 -11.19 9.26
C PHE A 145 -6.47 -12.69 9.52
N PRO A 146 -6.73 -13.50 8.49
CA PRO A 146 -7.11 -13.10 7.12
C PRO A 146 -8.48 -12.43 7.07
N HIS A 147 -8.64 -11.39 6.25
CA HIS A 147 -9.96 -10.79 5.99
C HIS A 147 -10.80 -11.69 5.09
N ALA A 148 -12.13 -11.60 5.19
CA ALA A 148 -13.02 -12.29 4.26
C ALA A 148 -12.86 -11.76 2.82
N TYR A 149 -13.11 -12.61 1.84
CA TYR A 149 -13.25 -12.17 0.45
C TYR A 149 -14.48 -11.25 0.30
N SER A 150 -14.39 -10.32 -0.65
CA SER A 150 -15.45 -9.37 -0.98
C SER A 150 -15.29 -8.95 -2.43
N ASP A 151 -16.36 -8.97 -3.20
CA ASP A 151 -16.34 -8.55 -4.61
C ASP A 151 -16.40 -7.03 -4.76
N ASN A 152 -16.81 -6.31 -3.71
CA ASN A 152 -16.97 -4.87 -3.72
C ASN A 152 -16.36 -4.20 -2.49
N ASN A 153 -16.06 -2.92 -2.64
CA ASN A 153 -15.83 -2.02 -1.52
C ASN A 153 -17.16 -1.72 -0.82
N ILE A 154 -17.19 -1.82 0.50
CA ILE A 154 -18.36 -1.50 1.32
C ILE A 154 -17.95 -0.44 2.32
N TYR A 155 -18.50 0.76 2.14
CA TYR A 155 -18.32 1.84 3.09
C TYR A 155 -19.33 1.72 4.24
N SER A 156 -18.95 2.20 5.42
CA SER A 156 -19.85 2.31 6.58
C SER A 156 -19.48 3.55 7.39
N ASP A 157 -20.48 4.35 7.78
CA ASP A 157 -20.23 5.52 8.64
C ASP A 157 -19.79 5.14 10.06
N ASN A 158 -20.14 3.92 10.51
CA ASN A 158 -19.95 3.46 11.90
C ASN A 158 -18.93 2.33 12.05
N ALA A 159 -18.26 1.95 10.97
CA ALA A 159 -17.29 0.86 10.98
C ALA A 159 -16.16 1.13 9.99
N TYR A 160 -15.04 0.42 10.18
CA TYR A 160 -13.99 0.43 9.17
C TYR A 160 -14.53 -0.07 7.82
N PRO A 161 -14.14 0.57 6.71
CA PRO A 161 -14.52 0.12 5.38
C PRO A 161 -14.07 -1.32 5.14
N LYS A 162 -14.89 -2.09 4.41
CA LYS A 162 -14.47 -3.38 3.86
C LYS A 162 -14.00 -3.14 2.44
N TYR A 163 -12.78 -3.53 2.16
CA TYR A 163 -12.20 -3.40 0.84
C TYR A 163 -12.48 -4.61 -0.03
N ARG A 164 -12.56 -4.41 -1.35
CA ARG A 164 -12.62 -5.52 -2.31
C ARG A 164 -11.38 -6.41 -2.15
N ARG A 165 -11.62 -7.71 -2.06
CA ARG A 165 -10.63 -8.77 -1.95
C ARG A 165 -11.20 -9.97 -2.71
N ARG A 166 -10.96 -10.06 -4.00
CA ARG A 166 -11.49 -11.18 -4.79
C ARG A 166 -10.79 -12.50 -4.44
N PRO A 167 -11.50 -13.63 -4.45
CA PRO A 167 -10.91 -14.95 -4.22
C PRO A 167 -9.97 -15.34 -5.36
N PRO A 168 -9.01 -16.25 -5.11
CA PRO A 168 -8.27 -16.85 -6.21
C PRO A 168 -9.20 -17.68 -7.10
N PRO A 169 -8.88 -17.84 -8.40
CA PRO A 169 -9.66 -18.67 -9.30
C PRO A 169 -9.56 -20.14 -8.91
N THR A 170 -10.64 -20.93 -9.12
CA THR A 170 -10.59 -22.38 -8.87
C THR A 170 -9.78 -23.11 -9.95
N SER A 171 -9.70 -22.54 -11.15
CA SER A 171 -8.88 -23.02 -12.26
C SER A 171 -8.48 -21.90 -13.22
N GLU A 172 -7.43 -22.12 -14.01
CA GLU A 172 -7.02 -21.17 -15.05
C GLU A 172 -8.08 -21.01 -16.15
N ILE A 173 -8.90 -22.04 -16.40
CA ILE A 173 -10.03 -21.97 -17.33
C ILE A 173 -11.07 -20.98 -16.81
N GLU A 174 -11.40 -21.04 -15.52
CA GLU A 174 -12.36 -20.13 -14.89
C GLU A 174 -11.84 -18.69 -14.87
N ARG A 175 -10.55 -18.51 -14.57
CA ARG A 175 -9.88 -17.20 -14.65
C ARG A 175 -10.00 -16.58 -16.04
N LYS A 176 -9.77 -17.36 -17.10
CA LYS A 176 -9.86 -16.87 -18.48
C LYS A 176 -11.28 -16.54 -18.90
N LYS A 177 -12.27 -17.22 -18.34
CA LYS A 177 -13.70 -16.98 -18.64
C LYS A 177 -14.23 -15.74 -17.93
N ASN A 178 -13.86 -15.52 -16.66
CA ASN A 178 -14.37 -14.42 -15.83
C ASN A 178 -13.23 -13.76 -15.05
N PRO A 179 -12.26 -13.09 -15.73
CA PRO A 179 -11.07 -12.54 -15.08
C PRO A 179 -11.37 -11.47 -14.03
N GLU A 180 -12.52 -10.80 -14.14
CA GLU A 180 -13.00 -9.78 -13.21
C GLU A 180 -13.47 -10.34 -11.86
N LEU A 181 -13.78 -11.63 -11.76
CA LEU A 181 -14.26 -12.25 -10.52
C LEU A 181 -13.12 -12.70 -9.59
N PHE A 182 -11.88 -12.77 -10.09
CA PHE A 182 -10.78 -13.40 -9.36
C PHE A 182 -9.62 -12.47 -9.07
N GLY A 183 -9.03 -12.68 -7.90
CA GLY A 183 -7.82 -12.04 -7.44
C GLY A 183 -6.57 -12.82 -7.79
N ASN A 184 -5.42 -12.14 -7.78
CA ASN A 184 -4.13 -12.78 -7.92
C ASN A 184 -3.70 -13.51 -6.64
N ILE A 185 -2.76 -14.44 -6.80
CA ILE A 185 -2.04 -15.09 -5.71
C ILE A 185 -0.55 -14.86 -5.85
N HIS A 186 0.14 -14.78 -4.72
CA HIS A 186 1.60 -14.76 -4.67
C HIS A 186 2.11 -16.02 -3.99
N LYS A 187 3.01 -16.74 -4.65
CA LYS A 187 3.67 -17.93 -4.11
C LYS A 187 5.13 -17.62 -3.84
N TYR A 188 5.62 -17.99 -2.67
CA TYR A 188 7.04 -17.86 -2.34
C TYR A 188 7.49 -19.04 -1.47
N VAL A 189 8.81 -19.22 -1.40
CA VAL A 189 9.44 -20.21 -0.54
C VAL A 189 10.19 -19.45 0.54
N ASP A 190 9.97 -19.81 1.80
CA ASP A 190 10.73 -19.20 2.90
C ASP A 190 12.16 -19.78 2.96
N HIS A 191 13.00 -19.22 3.85
CA HIS A 191 14.38 -19.66 4.02
C HIS A 191 14.51 -21.08 4.57
N TYR A 192 13.42 -21.69 5.05
CA TYR A 192 13.36 -23.09 5.48
C TYR A 192 12.91 -24.03 4.34
N GLY A 193 12.69 -23.52 3.12
CA GLY A 193 12.22 -24.32 1.99
C GLY A 193 10.71 -24.58 1.98
N LYS A 194 9.94 -23.98 2.90
CA LYS A 194 8.49 -24.16 2.96
C LYS A 194 7.79 -23.26 1.96
N GLN A 195 6.87 -23.84 1.19
CA GLN A 195 6.05 -23.08 0.24
C GLN A 195 4.91 -22.36 0.96
N HIS A 196 4.70 -21.09 0.60
CA HIS A 196 3.63 -20.25 1.09
C HIS A 196 2.80 -19.72 -0.08
N VAL A 197 1.49 -19.57 0.16
CA VAL A 197 0.56 -18.96 -0.78
C VAL A 197 -0.13 -17.79 -0.09
N VAL A 198 0.02 -16.62 -0.66
CA VAL A 198 -0.63 -15.39 -0.22
C VAL A 198 -1.77 -15.08 -1.18
N THR A 199 -2.94 -14.82 -0.61
CA THR A 199 -4.13 -14.36 -1.33
C THR A 199 -4.47 -12.93 -0.93
N ASN A 200 -5.42 -12.33 -1.62
CA ASN A 200 -5.96 -11.01 -1.29
C ASN A 200 -6.48 -10.86 0.14
N GLN A 201 -6.72 -11.95 0.89
CA GLN A 201 -7.15 -11.86 2.29
C GLN A 201 -6.09 -11.26 3.22
N TYR A 202 -4.81 -11.30 2.82
CA TYR A 202 -3.67 -10.87 3.63
C TYR A 202 -3.13 -9.50 3.25
N VAL A 203 -3.62 -8.90 2.15
CA VAL A 203 -3.09 -7.62 1.67
C VAL A 203 -3.54 -6.48 2.58
N VAL A 204 -2.63 -5.65 3.05
CA VAL A 204 -2.96 -4.39 3.72
C VAL A 204 -3.36 -3.37 2.65
N PRO A 205 -4.49 -2.65 2.79
CA PRO A 205 -4.94 -1.69 1.80
C PRO A 205 -3.87 -0.62 1.49
N TYR A 206 -3.76 -0.22 0.23
CA TYR A 206 -2.78 0.75 -0.25
C TYR A 206 -3.35 1.62 -1.38
N ASN A 207 -2.75 2.80 -1.56
CA ASN A 207 -2.97 3.63 -2.74
C ASN A 207 -1.85 3.39 -3.75
N HIS A 208 -2.20 3.12 -5.01
CA HIS A 208 -1.24 2.79 -6.07
C HIS A 208 -0.19 3.90 -6.25
N PHE A 209 -0.64 5.14 -6.50
CA PHE A 209 0.26 6.26 -6.78
C PHE A 209 1.25 6.50 -5.65
N LEU A 210 0.72 6.60 -4.42
CA LEU A 210 1.52 6.88 -3.24
C LEU A 210 2.52 5.75 -2.96
N LEU A 211 2.10 4.50 -3.13
CA LEU A 211 2.99 3.36 -2.91
C LEU A 211 4.10 3.31 -3.97
N SER A 212 3.78 3.57 -5.24
CA SER A 212 4.75 3.58 -6.33
C SER A 212 5.76 4.74 -6.22
N LYS A 213 5.30 5.95 -5.87
CA LYS A 213 6.16 7.14 -5.76
C LYS A 213 7.02 7.12 -4.50
N TYR A 214 6.44 6.81 -3.33
CA TYR A 214 7.12 6.95 -2.05
C TYR A 214 7.71 5.63 -1.50
N ARG A 215 7.29 4.48 -2.04
CA ARG A 215 7.72 3.13 -1.62
C ARG A 215 7.54 2.86 -0.12
N SER A 216 6.71 3.66 0.55
CA SER A 216 6.55 3.64 2.00
C SER A 216 5.66 2.50 2.46
N GLN A 217 5.95 1.95 3.63
CA GLN A 217 5.32 0.71 4.12
C GLN A 217 3.84 0.83 4.50
N TYR A 218 3.34 2.04 4.83
CA TYR A 218 1.94 2.23 5.24
C TYR A 218 1.49 3.65 4.94
N ILE A 219 0.44 3.79 4.13
CA ILE A 219 -0.36 5.00 4.04
C ILE A 219 -1.80 4.58 4.25
N TYR A 220 -2.34 4.91 5.42
CA TYR A 220 -3.76 4.75 5.71
C TYR A 220 -4.44 6.07 5.33
N ILE A 221 -5.37 6.00 4.37
CA ILE A 221 -6.25 7.11 4.00
C ILE A 221 -7.61 6.84 4.63
#